data_AF-A0A945K6M2-F1
#
_entry.id   AF-A0A945K6M2-F1
#
_cell.length_a   1.000
_cell.length_b   1.000
_cell.length_c   1.000
_cell.angle_alpha   90.00
_cell.angle_beta   90.00
_cell.angle_gamma   90.00
#
_symmetry.space_group_name_H-M   'P 1'
#
loop_
_entity.id
_entity.type
_entity.pdbx_description
1 polymer ?
#
loop_
_entity_poly.entity_id
_entity_poly.type
_entity_poly.pdbx_seq_one_letter_code
_entity_poly.pdbx_strand_id
1 'polypeptide(L)'
;MTWKAFIYPSPKLQELYRLALCICGVTILLGAWQDIGYHSGLLAVLPALFIYQFASYLTTQSTLSTLNRQRLSLAMEFSDGVITGLLVALAAFDPIITLALGAAFLVTIVGAMKATAPLDLFGLFLGALLGLWLLPFSVVASTPVQLLVTCTGFAYCLFNVNMARQTHFMLAEQHESVLRQNDWLTLRTFHLSKYLSPALRKAILTGKDVKTGTQE
;
A
#
# COMPACT_ATOMS: atom_id res chain seq x y z
N MET A 1 7.16 -23.17 -7.90
CA MET A 1 7.35 -21.78 -7.43
C MET A 1 6.47 -21.58 -6.21
N THR A 2 7.07 -21.49 -5.03
CA THR A 2 6.35 -21.41 -3.76
C THR A 2 5.91 -19.96 -3.51
N TRP A 3 4.61 -19.77 -3.39
CA TRP A 3 3.87 -18.57 -2.98
C TRP A 3 4.22 -18.09 -1.56
N LYS A 4 5.51 -17.96 -1.23
CA LYS A 4 5.95 -17.49 0.08
C LYS A 4 6.07 -15.97 0.07
N ALA A 5 5.30 -15.37 0.96
CA ALA A 5 5.22 -13.96 1.29
C ALA A 5 4.66 -13.07 0.15
N PHE A 6 3.32 -13.08 0.03
CA PHE A 6 2.65 -11.81 -0.24
C PHE A 6 3.12 -10.83 0.83
N ILE A 7 4.08 -9.97 0.49
CA ILE A 7 4.49 -8.85 1.31
C ILE A 7 3.27 -7.94 1.32
N TYR A 8 2.42 -8.16 2.31
CA TYR A 8 1.27 -7.33 2.54
C TYR A 8 1.81 -5.91 2.77
N PRO A 9 1.30 -4.88 2.06
CA PRO A 9 1.65 -3.51 2.37
C PRO A 9 1.46 -3.28 3.87
N SER A 10 2.31 -2.49 4.53
CA SER A 10 2.09 -2.24 5.95
C SER A 10 0.64 -1.72 6.13
N PRO A 11 -0.19 -2.35 6.99
CA PRO A 11 -1.62 -2.02 7.09
C PRO A 11 -1.84 -0.53 7.37
N LYS A 12 -0.86 0.11 8.02
CA LYS A 12 -0.80 1.54 8.27
C LYS A 12 -0.74 2.42 7.01
N LEU A 13 0.00 2.01 5.97
CA LEU A 13 0.15 2.81 4.74
C LEU A 13 -1.15 2.88 3.95
N GLN A 14 -1.90 1.77 3.95
CA GLN A 14 -3.19 1.69 3.29
C GLN A 14 -4.28 2.43 4.06
N GLU A 15 -4.30 2.34 5.39
CA GLU A 15 -5.21 3.13 6.23
C GLU A 15 -4.98 4.64 6.05
N LEU A 16 -3.72 5.06 5.95
CA LEU A 16 -3.35 6.46 5.69
C LEU A 16 -3.85 6.93 4.32
N TYR A 17 -3.78 6.06 3.32
CA TYR A 17 -4.29 6.36 1.98
C TYR A 17 -5.80 6.52 1.97
N ARG A 18 -6.52 5.58 2.59
CA ARG A 18 -7.98 5.64 2.69
C ARG A 18 -8.43 6.89 3.42
N LEU A 19 -7.71 7.31 4.46
CA LEU A 19 -7.96 8.57 5.14
C LEU A 19 -7.80 9.76 4.18
N ALA A 20 -6.68 9.83 3.46
CA ALA A 20 -6.44 10.90 2.49
C ALA A 20 -7.50 10.91 1.37
N LEU A 21 -7.88 9.74 0.87
CA LEU A 21 -8.93 9.55 -0.15
C LEU A 21 -10.29 10.01 0.37
N CYS A 22 -10.65 9.68 1.61
CA CYS A 22 -11.89 10.14 2.24
C CYS A 22 -11.89 11.65 2.43
N ILE A 23 -10.79 12.26 2.87
CA ILE A 23 -10.69 13.72 3.00
C ILE A 23 -10.86 14.38 1.62
N CYS A 24 -10.19 13.86 0.58
CA CYS A 24 -10.33 14.38 -0.78
C CYS A 24 -11.75 14.19 -1.33
N GLY A 25 -12.39 13.04 -1.04
CA GLY A 25 -13.78 12.79 -1.44
C GLY A 25 -14.74 13.76 -0.78
N VAL A 26 -14.60 13.98 0.52
CA VAL A 26 -15.41 14.95 1.28
C VAL A 26 -15.21 16.37 0.77
N THR A 27 -13.98 16.80 0.49
CA THR A 27 -13.72 18.16 -0.02
C THR A 27 -14.30 18.38 -1.42
N ILE A 28 -14.22 17.39 -2.31
CA ILE A 28 -14.83 17.46 -3.64
C ILE A 28 -16.36 17.50 -3.52
N LEU A 29 -16.96 16.63 -2.70
CA LEU A 29 -18.41 16.56 -2.51
C LEU A 29 -18.98 17.82 -1.86
N LEU A 30 -18.30 18.37 -0.84
CA LEU A 30 -18.72 19.62 -0.21
C LEU A 30 -18.53 20.83 -1.13
N GLY A 31 -17.46 20.84 -1.93
CA GLY A 31 -17.25 21.85 -2.96
C GLY A 31 -18.34 21.84 -4.04
N ALA A 32 -18.77 20.64 -4.43
CA ALA A 32 -19.84 20.41 -5.40
C ALA A 32 -21.26 20.69 -4.88
N TRP A 33 -21.41 20.83 -3.56
CA TRP A 33 -22.71 20.82 -2.90
C TRP A 33 -23.64 21.94 -3.38
N GLN A 34 -23.07 23.13 -3.54
CA GLN A 34 -23.79 24.31 -4.00
C GLN A 34 -24.14 24.20 -5.49
N ASP A 35 -23.23 23.69 -6.30
CA ASP A 35 -23.39 23.60 -7.76
C ASP A 35 -24.43 22.56 -8.18
N ILE A 36 -24.64 21.53 -7.36
CA ILE A 36 -25.62 20.46 -7.61
C ILE A 36 -27.01 20.82 -7.03
N GLY A 37 -27.19 22.03 -6.49
CA GLY A 37 -28.49 22.49 -6.00
C GLY A 37 -28.96 21.74 -4.74
N TYR A 38 -28.04 21.43 -3.82
CA TYR A 38 -28.34 20.83 -2.51
C TYR A 38 -29.01 19.46 -2.58
N HIS A 39 -28.63 18.61 -3.54
CA HIS A 39 -29.23 17.29 -3.69
C HIS A 39 -28.94 16.38 -2.48
N SER A 40 -30.00 15.91 -1.81
CA SER A 40 -29.90 15.14 -0.55
C SER A 40 -29.18 13.80 -0.70
N GLY A 41 -29.16 13.22 -1.91
CA GLY A 41 -28.42 11.99 -2.21
C GLY A 41 -26.90 12.15 -1.97
N LEU A 42 -26.35 13.34 -2.20
CA LEU A 42 -24.95 13.63 -1.94
C LEU A 42 -24.65 13.66 -0.43
N LEU A 43 -25.65 13.99 0.41
CA LEU A 43 -25.53 13.96 1.88
C LEU A 43 -25.32 12.55 2.36
N ALA A 44 -25.94 11.56 1.69
CA ALA A 44 -25.86 10.15 2.05
C ALA A 44 -24.50 9.53 1.67
N VAL A 45 -23.77 10.12 0.70
CA VAL A 45 -22.43 9.66 0.31
C VAL A 45 -21.38 10.02 1.36
N LEU A 46 -21.52 11.16 2.05
CA LEU A 46 -20.61 11.57 3.13
C LEU A 46 -20.51 10.53 4.28
N PRO A 47 -21.60 10.09 4.92
CA PRO A 47 -21.54 9.07 5.95
C PRO A 47 -21.11 7.71 5.38
N ALA A 48 -21.38 7.41 4.11
CA ALA A 48 -20.87 6.19 3.48
C ALA A 48 -19.32 6.18 3.38
N LEU A 49 -18.70 7.31 3.05
CA LEU A 49 -17.23 7.46 3.09
C LEU A 49 -16.67 7.31 4.51
N PHE A 50 -17.36 7.86 5.51
CA PHE A 50 -16.98 7.64 6.92
C PHE A 50 -17.10 6.18 7.35
N ILE A 51 -18.19 5.51 6.97
CA ILE A 51 -18.40 4.08 7.25
C ILE A 51 -17.33 3.26 6.53
N TYR A 52 -16.94 3.61 5.30
CA TYR A 52 -15.86 2.96 4.56
C TYR A 52 -14.52 3.07 5.30
N GLN A 53 -14.16 4.27 5.78
CA GLN A 53 -12.97 4.47 6.60
C GLN A 53 -13.04 3.66 7.92
N PHE A 54 -14.21 3.59 8.55
CA PHE A 54 -14.39 2.84 9.79
C PHE A 54 -14.35 1.31 9.57
N ALA A 55 -14.90 0.84 8.45
CA ALA A 55 -14.85 -0.56 8.05
C ALA A 55 -13.41 -1.02 7.87
N SER A 56 -12.53 -0.18 7.32
CA SER A 56 -11.09 -0.43 7.25
C SER A 56 -10.50 -0.80 8.61
N TYR A 57 -10.82 -0.04 9.65
CA TYR A 57 -10.30 -0.28 11.00
C TYR A 57 -10.78 -1.61 11.59
N LEU A 58 -12.04 -1.98 11.34
CA LEU A 58 -12.60 -3.26 11.78
C LEU A 58 -11.92 -4.45 11.09
N THR A 59 -11.51 -4.31 9.83
CA THR A 59 -10.80 -5.38 9.11
C THR A 59 -9.43 -5.69 9.72
N THR A 60 -8.73 -4.67 10.25
CA THR A 60 -7.40 -4.81 10.84
C THR A 60 -7.42 -5.49 12.21
N GLN A 61 -8.49 -5.33 13.00
CA GLN A 61 -8.61 -5.87 14.36
C GLN A 61 -9.40 -7.18 14.47
N SER A 62 -10.06 -7.60 13.39
CA SER A 62 -10.95 -8.76 13.45
C SER A 62 -10.23 -10.11 13.62
N THR A 63 -10.84 -10.99 14.42
CA THR A 63 -10.47 -12.42 14.60
C THR A 63 -10.86 -13.29 13.40
N LEU A 64 -10.86 -12.71 12.19
CA LEU A 64 -11.25 -13.42 10.97
C LEU A 64 -10.22 -14.47 10.59
N SER A 65 -10.69 -15.56 9.99
CA SER A 65 -9.82 -16.58 9.40
C SER A 65 -8.87 -15.93 8.37
N THR A 66 -7.65 -16.47 8.29
CA THR A 66 -6.57 -15.91 7.45
C THR A 66 -6.97 -15.71 5.99
N LEU A 67 -7.78 -16.63 5.44
CA LEU A 67 -8.28 -16.58 4.07
C LEU A 67 -9.34 -15.50 3.85
N ASN A 68 -10.27 -15.32 4.80
CA ASN A 68 -11.30 -14.29 4.69
C ASN A 68 -10.71 -12.89 4.84
N ARG A 69 -9.70 -12.73 5.70
CA ARG A 69 -8.95 -11.48 5.84
C ARG A 69 -8.23 -11.08 4.56
N GLN A 70 -7.60 -12.04 3.87
CA GLN A 70 -6.95 -11.80 2.58
C GLN A 70 -7.93 -11.37 1.48
N ARG A 71 -9.08 -12.05 1.37
CA ARG A 71 -10.12 -11.68 0.40
C ARG A 71 -10.69 -10.30 0.67
N LEU A 72 -10.95 -9.98 1.94
CA LEU A 72 -11.48 -8.69 2.35
C LEU A 72 -10.49 -7.55 2.09
N SER A 73 -9.19 -7.79 2.35
CA SER A 73 -8.13 -6.85 1.99
C SER A 73 -8.11 -6.54 0.50
N LEU A 74 -8.13 -7.58 -0.32
CA LEU A 74 -8.05 -7.46 -1.77
C LEU A 74 -9.29 -6.76 -2.33
N ALA A 75 -10.47 -7.05 -1.79
CA ALA A 75 -11.71 -6.33 -2.13
C ALA A 75 -11.62 -4.85 -1.75
N MET A 76 -11.05 -4.53 -0.59
CA MET A 76 -10.88 -3.15 -0.15
C MET A 76 -9.80 -2.40 -0.95
N GLU A 77 -8.71 -3.07 -1.36
CA GLU A 77 -7.72 -2.53 -2.30
C GLU A 77 -8.37 -2.17 -3.64
N PHE A 78 -9.18 -3.09 -4.18
CA PHE A 78 -9.90 -2.86 -5.41
C PHE A 78 -10.89 -1.68 -5.29
N SER A 79 -11.63 -1.58 -4.19
CA SER A 79 -12.53 -0.45 -3.96
C SER A 79 -11.79 0.87 -3.78
N ASP A 80 -10.59 0.88 -3.20
CA ASP A 80 -9.74 2.07 -3.12
C ASP A 80 -9.46 2.63 -4.54
N GLY A 81 -9.14 1.74 -5.49
CA GLY A 81 -8.99 2.10 -6.91
C GLY A 81 -10.28 2.62 -7.53
N VAL A 82 -11.40 1.90 -7.36
CA VAL A 82 -12.71 2.30 -7.92
C VAL A 82 -13.16 3.67 -7.41
N ILE A 83 -13.04 3.94 -6.10
CA ILE A 83 -13.42 5.21 -5.50
C ILE A 83 -12.55 6.34 -6.08
N THR A 84 -11.25 6.11 -6.22
CA THR A 84 -10.33 7.11 -6.80
C THR A 84 -10.71 7.45 -8.24
N GLY A 85 -11.00 6.44 -9.06
CA GLY A 85 -11.46 6.64 -10.44
C GLY A 85 -12.81 7.39 -10.50
N LEU A 86 -13.73 7.07 -9.59
CA LEU A 86 -15.04 7.72 -9.52
C LEU A 86 -14.94 9.20 -9.10
N LEU A 87 -14.05 9.53 -8.15
CA LEU A 87 -13.79 10.92 -7.76
C LEU A 87 -13.16 11.74 -8.89
N VAL A 88 -12.26 11.14 -9.67
CA VAL A 88 -11.69 11.75 -10.87
C VAL A 88 -12.76 12.06 -11.91
N ALA A 89 -13.66 11.11 -12.17
CA ALA A 89 -14.77 11.30 -13.09
C ALA A 89 -15.77 12.36 -12.58
N LEU A 90 -16.08 12.36 -11.28
CA LEU A 90 -16.94 13.36 -10.63
C LEU A 90 -16.38 14.78 -10.80
N ALA A 91 -15.05 14.94 -10.70
CA ALA A 91 -14.36 16.22 -10.91
C ALA A 91 -14.14 16.56 -12.39
N ALA A 92 -14.89 15.96 -13.32
CA ALA A 92 -14.83 16.22 -14.75
C ALA A 92 -13.42 16.03 -15.36
N PHE A 93 -12.57 15.17 -14.78
CA PHE A 93 -11.17 15.00 -15.17
C PHE A 93 -10.34 16.29 -15.08
N ASP A 94 -10.63 17.15 -14.09
CA ASP A 94 -9.80 18.32 -13.79
C ASP A 94 -8.31 17.93 -13.67
N PRO A 95 -7.42 18.53 -14.47
CA PRO A 95 -6.00 18.15 -14.51
C PRO A 95 -5.31 18.27 -13.15
N ILE A 96 -5.72 19.21 -12.30
CA ILE A 96 -5.09 19.42 -10.99
C ILE A 96 -5.50 18.32 -10.00
N ILE A 97 -6.80 18.02 -9.95
CA ILE A 97 -7.35 17.00 -9.05
C ILE A 97 -6.91 15.60 -9.49
N THR A 98 -6.93 15.33 -10.79
CA THR A 98 -6.47 14.06 -11.36
C THR A 98 -5.01 13.81 -11.06
N LEU A 99 -4.15 14.82 -11.20
CA LEU A 99 -2.73 14.69 -10.88
C LEU A 99 -2.53 14.46 -9.38
N ALA A 100 -3.22 15.18 -8.51
CA ALA A 100 -3.11 15.02 -7.06
C ALA A 100 -3.55 13.63 -6.58
N LEU A 101 -4.75 13.19 -6.98
CA LEU A 101 -5.30 11.88 -6.62
C LEU A 101 -4.51 10.74 -7.27
N GLY A 102 -4.14 10.90 -8.54
CA GLY A 102 -3.34 9.94 -9.29
C GLY A 102 -1.95 9.76 -8.70
N ALA A 103 -1.27 10.85 -8.32
CA ALA A 103 0.03 10.78 -7.66
C ALA A 103 -0.08 10.12 -6.28
N ALA A 104 -1.09 10.49 -5.48
CA ALA A 104 -1.33 9.85 -4.19
C ALA A 104 -1.55 8.34 -4.34
N PHE A 105 -2.37 7.91 -5.30
CA PHE A 105 -2.64 6.50 -5.59
C PHE A 105 -1.41 5.76 -6.14
N LEU A 106 -0.64 6.38 -7.05
CA LEU A 106 0.55 5.76 -7.60
C LEU A 106 1.62 5.55 -6.52
N VAL A 107 1.80 6.51 -5.61
CA VAL A 107 2.72 6.37 -4.47
C VAL A 107 2.32 5.21 -3.57
N THR A 108 1.04 4.89 -3.42
CA THR A 108 0.60 3.75 -2.58
C THR A 108 0.89 2.42 -3.25
N ILE A 109 0.71 2.33 -4.56
CA ILE A 109 0.94 1.12 -5.34
C ILE A 109 2.44 0.87 -5.48
N VAL A 110 3.20 1.88 -5.92
CA VAL A 110 4.64 1.79 -6.16
C VAL A 110 5.40 1.72 -4.83
N GLY A 111 5.06 2.58 -3.86
CA GLY A 111 5.73 2.65 -2.57
C GLY A 111 5.58 1.38 -1.73
N ALA A 112 4.51 0.62 -1.95
CA ALA A 112 4.31 -0.66 -1.28
C ALA A 112 4.77 -1.89 -2.08
N MET A 113 5.33 -1.72 -3.29
CA MET A 113 5.80 -2.82 -4.16
C MET A 113 4.77 -3.96 -4.27
N LYS A 114 3.48 -3.62 -4.37
CA LYS A 114 2.41 -4.63 -4.28
C LYS A 114 2.36 -5.49 -5.54
N ALA A 115 2.31 -6.81 -5.36
CA ALA A 115 2.01 -7.73 -6.46
C ALA A 115 0.57 -7.55 -7.01
N THR A 116 -0.34 -6.96 -6.22
CA THR A 116 -1.73 -6.65 -6.59
C THR A 116 -1.90 -5.32 -7.34
N ALA A 117 -0.81 -4.58 -7.59
CA ALA A 117 -0.79 -3.35 -8.36
C ALA A 117 -1.65 -3.32 -9.66
N PRO A 118 -1.62 -4.34 -10.55
CA PRO A 118 -2.43 -4.30 -11.76
C PRO A 118 -3.94 -4.37 -11.47
N LEU A 119 -4.35 -5.00 -10.38
CA LEU A 119 -5.76 -5.08 -9.99
C LEU A 119 -6.27 -3.73 -9.51
N ASP A 120 -5.46 -3.00 -8.74
CA ASP A 120 -5.80 -1.67 -8.23
C ASP A 120 -5.92 -0.66 -9.38
N LEU A 121 -5.02 -0.73 -10.36
CA LEU A 121 -5.11 0.07 -11.60
C LEU A 121 -6.36 -0.27 -12.40
N PHE A 122 -6.69 -1.56 -12.53
CA PHE A 122 -7.94 -1.97 -13.17
C PHE A 122 -9.17 -1.39 -12.46
N GLY A 123 -9.16 -1.39 -11.12
CA GLY A 123 -10.18 -0.73 -10.30
C GLY A 123 -10.31 0.76 -10.61
N LEU A 124 -9.19 1.48 -10.72
CA LEU A 124 -9.19 2.91 -11.07
C LEU A 124 -9.79 3.17 -12.45
N PHE A 125 -9.39 2.42 -13.47
CA PHE A 125 -9.96 2.59 -14.81
C PHE A 125 -11.43 2.21 -14.86
N LEU A 126 -11.82 1.15 -14.15
CA LEU A 126 -13.22 0.75 -14.04
C LEU A 126 -14.05 1.85 -13.35
N GLY A 127 -13.55 2.41 -12.25
CA GLY A 127 -14.21 3.50 -11.53
C GLY A 127 -14.37 4.76 -12.39
N ALA A 128 -13.34 5.14 -13.15
CA ALA A 128 -13.40 6.27 -14.06
C ALA A 128 -14.39 6.04 -15.22
N LEU A 129 -14.41 4.84 -15.79
CA LEU A 129 -15.31 4.47 -16.88
C LEU A 129 -16.77 4.37 -16.41
N LEU A 130 -17.00 3.78 -15.25
CA LEU A 130 -18.31 3.80 -14.59
C LEU A 130 -18.74 5.22 -14.27
N GLY A 131 -17.83 6.07 -13.80
CA GLY A 131 -18.12 7.47 -13.52
C GLY A 131 -18.56 8.23 -14.77
N LEU A 132 -17.87 8.05 -15.90
CA LEU A 132 -18.23 8.64 -17.19
C LEU A 132 -19.62 8.22 -17.70
N TRP A 133 -20.01 6.97 -17.45
CA TRP A 133 -21.27 6.41 -17.95
C TRP A 133 -22.45 6.62 -17.00
N LEU A 134 -22.23 6.50 -15.68
CA LEU A 134 -23.31 6.51 -14.68
C LEU A 134 -23.52 7.87 -14.03
N LEU A 135 -22.53 8.77 -13.96
CA LEU A 135 -22.77 10.09 -13.37
C LEU A 135 -23.38 11.03 -14.42
N PRO A 136 -24.64 11.49 -14.23
CA PRO A 136 -25.28 12.42 -15.14
C PRO A 136 -24.78 13.86 -14.97
N PHE A 137 -23.89 14.11 -14.02
CA PHE A 137 -23.32 15.42 -13.72
C PHE A 137 -21.82 15.32 -13.46
N SER A 138 -21.09 16.34 -13.90
CA SER A 138 -19.67 16.53 -13.64
C SER A 138 -19.48 17.88 -12.97
N VAL A 139 -18.66 17.94 -11.93
CA VAL A 139 -18.47 19.14 -11.11
C VAL A 139 -17.23 19.88 -11.60
N VAL A 140 -17.38 21.17 -11.85
CA VAL A 140 -16.23 22.07 -12.05
C VAL A 140 -15.71 22.45 -10.67
N ALA A 141 -14.58 21.88 -10.27
CA ALA A 141 -14.02 22.17 -8.95
C ALA A 141 -13.55 23.63 -8.86
N SER A 142 -13.92 24.29 -7.77
CA SER A 142 -13.44 25.64 -7.48
C SER A 142 -11.96 25.61 -7.06
N THR A 143 -11.25 26.72 -7.28
CA THR A 143 -9.83 26.89 -6.89
C THR A 143 -9.51 26.47 -5.44
N PRO A 144 -10.32 26.82 -4.41
CA PRO A 144 -10.00 26.38 -3.04
C PRO A 144 -10.11 24.85 -2.87
N VAL A 145 -11.02 24.19 -3.58
CA VAL A 145 -11.17 22.72 -3.54
C VAL A 145 -9.96 22.05 -4.18
N GLN A 146 -9.53 22.55 -5.34
CA GLN A 146 -8.32 22.08 -6.02
C GLN A 146 -7.08 22.22 -5.12
N LEU A 147 -6.93 23.36 -4.42
CA LEU A 147 -5.84 23.60 -3.48
C LEU A 147 -5.88 22.66 -2.27
N LEU A 148 -7.06 22.41 -1.70
CA LEU A 148 -7.20 21.50 -0.56
C LEU A 148 -6.84 20.06 -0.95
N VAL A 149 -7.33 19.58 -2.08
CA VAL A 149 -7.05 18.22 -2.60
C VAL A 149 -5.57 18.06 -2.93
N THR A 150 -4.95 19.05 -3.57
CA THR A 150 -3.51 19.02 -3.86
C THR A 150 -2.66 19.05 -2.59
N CYS A 151 -3.00 19.90 -1.61
CA CYS A 151 -2.33 19.94 -0.31
C CYS A 151 -2.44 18.60 0.43
N THR A 152 -3.61 17.95 0.42
CA THR A 152 -3.78 16.63 1.05
C THR A 152 -3.01 15.54 0.32
N GLY A 153 -3.08 15.51 -1.01
CA GLY A 153 -2.29 14.56 -1.82
C GLY A 153 -0.79 14.72 -1.60
N PHE A 154 -0.29 15.96 -1.53
CA PHE A 154 1.12 16.23 -1.30
C PHE A 154 1.56 15.89 0.13
N ALA A 155 0.77 16.25 1.14
CA ALA A 155 1.02 15.88 2.53
C ALA A 155 1.09 14.36 2.71
N TYR A 156 0.18 13.63 2.06
CA TYR A 156 0.19 12.17 2.01
C TYR A 156 1.49 11.63 1.39
N CYS A 157 1.89 12.16 0.23
CA CYS A 157 3.13 11.75 -0.44
C CYS A 157 4.36 12.00 0.43
N LEU A 158 4.47 13.18 1.07
CA LEU A 158 5.57 13.50 1.99
C LEU A 158 5.63 12.55 3.17
N PHE A 159 4.48 12.23 3.77
CA PHE A 159 4.43 11.30 4.89
C PHE A 159 4.90 9.89 4.47
N ASN A 160 4.51 9.44 3.28
CA ASN A 160 4.97 8.18 2.72
C ASN A 160 6.48 8.16 2.48
N VAL A 161 7.03 9.20 1.88
CA VAL A 161 8.48 9.32 1.64
C VAL A 161 9.24 9.30 2.97
N ASN A 162 8.73 10.01 3.99
CA ASN A 162 9.36 10.00 5.31
C ASN A 162 9.33 8.60 5.96
N MET A 163 8.20 7.90 5.87
CA MET A 163 8.09 6.53 6.39
C MET A 163 9.00 5.56 5.62
N ALA A 164 9.04 5.66 4.28
CA ALA A 164 9.94 4.88 3.44
C ALA A 164 11.41 5.12 3.85
N ARG A 165 11.81 6.38 4.02
CA ARG A 165 13.16 6.74 4.49
C ARG A 165 13.51 6.09 5.83
N GLN A 166 12.60 6.13 6.80
CA GLN A 166 12.82 5.49 8.11
C GLN A 166 12.98 3.97 7.97
N THR A 167 12.14 3.33 7.15
CA THR A 167 12.23 1.88 6.92
C THR A 167 13.53 1.49 6.21
N HIS A 168 13.99 2.29 5.24
CA HIS A 168 15.28 2.06 4.57
C HIS A 168 16.46 2.19 5.53
N PHE A 169 16.44 3.18 6.43
CA PHE A 169 17.49 3.35 7.43
C PHE A 169 17.55 2.14 8.37
N MET A 170 16.40 1.70 8.89
CA MET A 170 16.32 0.51 9.74
C MET A 170 16.77 -0.76 9.00
N LEU A 171 16.38 -0.93 7.73
CA LEU A 171 16.79 -2.08 6.93
C LEU A 171 18.30 -2.08 6.64
N ALA A 172 18.90 -0.91 6.42
CA ALA A 172 20.34 -0.77 6.25
C ALA A 172 21.10 -1.17 7.54
N GLU A 173 20.63 -0.73 8.71
CA GLU A 173 21.22 -1.10 9.99
C GLU A 173 21.10 -2.61 10.27
N GLN A 174 19.94 -3.20 9.98
CA GLN A 174 19.74 -4.65 10.10
C GLN A 174 20.66 -5.43 9.14
N HIS A 175 20.77 -4.98 7.89
CA HIS A 175 21.64 -5.60 6.90
C HIS A 175 23.11 -5.56 7.34
N GLU A 176 23.57 -4.44 7.88
CA GLU A 176 24.92 -4.30 8.43
C GLU A 176 25.13 -5.23 9.64
N SER A 177 24.15 -5.36 10.52
CA SER A 177 24.24 -6.27 11.67
C SER A 177 24.33 -7.75 11.25
N VAL A 178 23.57 -8.17 10.23
CA VAL A 178 23.59 -9.53 9.68
C VAL A 178 24.92 -9.81 8.97
N LEU A 179 25.46 -8.84 8.22
CA LEU A 179 26.78 -8.96 7.61
C LEU A 179 27.87 -9.18 8.68
N ARG A 180 27.89 -8.36 9.74
CA ARG A 180 28.87 -8.52 10.83
C ARG A 180 28.74 -9.87 11.54
N GLN A 181 27.52 -10.36 11.75
CA GLN A 181 27.31 -11.70 12.32
C GLN A 181 27.82 -12.80 11.38
N ASN A 182 27.58 -12.67 10.07
CA ASN A 182 28.06 -13.62 9.08
C ASN A 182 29.60 -13.66 9.03
N ASP A 183 30.25 -12.49 9.05
CA ASP A 183 31.72 -12.39 9.11
C ASP A 183 32.28 -13.06 10.37
N TRP A 184 31.65 -12.81 11.52
CA TRP A 184 32.04 -13.43 12.79
C TRP A 184 31.87 -14.96 12.77
N LEU A 185 30.74 -15.45 12.25
CA LEU A 185 30.48 -16.90 12.10
C LEU A 185 31.45 -17.54 11.11
N THR A 186 31.81 -16.84 10.04
CA THR A 186 32.78 -17.32 9.04
C THR A 186 34.17 -17.44 9.65
N LEU A 187 34.61 -16.44 10.40
CA LEU A 187 35.88 -16.48 11.15
C LEU A 187 35.89 -17.60 12.19
N ARG A 188 34.81 -17.74 12.96
CA ARG A 188 34.68 -18.82 13.95
C ARG A 188 34.75 -20.20 13.29
N THR A 189 34.05 -20.38 12.17
CA THR A 189 34.06 -21.62 11.39
C THR A 189 35.45 -21.91 10.83
N PHE A 190 36.16 -20.88 10.36
CA PHE A 190 37.55 -21.01 9.93
C PHE A 190 38.47 -21.47 11.06
N HIS A 191 38.37 -20.88 12.26
CA HIS A 191 39.15 -21.30 13.43
C HIS A 191 38.82 -22.74 13.85
N LEU A 192 37.54 -23.12 13.87
CA LEU A 192 37.12 -24.49 14.19
C LEU A 192 37.59 -25.49 13.14
N SER A 193 37.64 -25.09 11.85
CA SER A 193 38.12 -25.95 10.75
C SER A 193 39.57 -26.41 10.91
N LYS A 194 40.38 -25.70 11.71
CA LYS A 194 41.76 -26.09 12.04
C LYS A 194 41.82 -27.38 12.87
N TYR A 195 40.76 -27.68 13.62
CA TYR A 195 40.65 -28.87 14.48
C TYR A 195 39.88 -30.02 13.82
N LEU A 196 39.44 -29.86 12.57
CA LEU A 196 38.67 -30.84 11.80
C LEU A 196 39.58 -31.62 10.83
N SER A 197 39.21 -32.86 10.54
CA SER A 197 39.94 -33.70 9.58
C SER A 197 39.93 -33.02 8.17
N PRO A 198 40.99 -33.19 7.36
CA PRO A 198 41.12 -32.51 6.07
C PRO A 198 39.92 -32.72 5.12
N ALA A 199 39.28 -33.89 5.21
CA ALA A 199 38.08 -34.22 4.44
C ALA A 199 36.85 -33.39 4.87
N LEU A 200 36.62 -33.23 6.18
CA LEU A 200 35.53 -32.38 6.69
C LEU A 200 35.78 -30.90 6.39
N ARG A 201 37.04 -30.45 6.50
CA ARG A 201 37.44 -29.08 6.17
C ARG A 201 37.12 -28.71 4.72
N LYS A 202 37.44 -29.61 3.77
CA LYS A 202 37.15 -29.41 2.35
C LYS A 202 35.65 -29.31 2.09
N ALA A 203 34.84 -30.16 2.72
CA ALA A 203 33.39 -30.17 2.54
C ALA A 203 32.71 -28.88 3.06
N ILE A 204 33.09 -28.40 4.24
CA ILE A 204 32.59 -27.14 4.83
C ILE A 204 32.95 -25.94 3.95
N LEU A 205 34.20 -25.83 3.49
CA LEU A 205 34.65 -24.72 2.62
C LEU A 205 33.97 -24.73 1.24
N THR A 206 33.54 -25.89 0.76
CA THR A 206 32.80 -26.01 -0.51
C THR A 206 31.28 -25.88 -0.35
N GLY A 207 30.77 -25.61 0.86
CA GLY A 207 29.33 -25.52 1.14
C GLY A 207 28.56 -26.82 0.92
N LYS A 208 29.25 -27.97 0.99
CA LYS A 208 28.67 -29.29 0.74
C LYS A 208 28.22 -29.90 2.06
N ASP A 209 26.92 -30.13 2.22
CA ASP A 209 26.36 -30.76 3.42
C ASP A 209 26.97 -32.14 3.64
N VAL A 210 27.72 -32.29 4.74
CA VAL A 210 28.22 -33.60 5.18
C VAL A 210 27.16 -34.21 6.07
N LYS A 211 26.44 -35.21 5.55
CA LYS A 211 25.60 -36.07 6.39
C LYS A 211 26.51 -36.84 7.33
N THR A 212 26.53 -36.47 8.61
CA THR A 212 27.16 -37.27 9.65
C THR A 212 26.38 -38.58 9.77
N GLY A 213 26.98 -39.68 9.30
CA GLY A 213 26.46 -41.01 9.58
C GLY A 213 26.47 -41.23 11.09
N THR A 214 25.29 -41.31 11.68
CA THR A 214 25.09 -41.88 13.01
C THR A 214 25.59 -43.32 12.96
N GLN A 215 26.68 -43.61 13.68
CA GLN A 215 27.07 -44.99 13.95
C GLN A 215 26.07 -45.58 14.96
N GLU A 216 25.56 -46.76 14.61
CA GLU A 216 24.82 -47.69 15.48
C GLU A 216 25.60 -48.06 16.74
#